data_AF-A0A821XVR9-F1
#
_entry.id   AF-A0A821XVR9-F1
#
_cell.length_a   1.000
_cell.length_b   1.000
_cell.length_c   1.000
_cell.angle_alpha   90.00
_cell.angle_beta   90.00
_cell.angle_gamma   90.00
#
_symmetry.space_group_name_H-M   'P 1'
#
loop_
_entity.id
_entity.type
_entity.pdbx_description
1 polymer ?
#
loop_
_entity_poly.entity_id
_entity_poly.type
_entity_poly.pdbx_seq_one_letter_code
_entity_poly.pdbx_strand_id
1 'polypeptide(L)'
;TRQTLSDFGMTISLLCMVLFDILITKNAGGHSLTQKITVPNSIQPSDRERGNIWPISPLRKRLPFWVYFASSFPAILISVVLFFEVELTSIMIQSKLKCVHTTKAVKGTGYHLDILIAGVLISISGLFGLPWICAAPVRSIAHVASLSKYSKTHAPGEKPRLIDIKDQRLTNIGVHILIGCTIFAAPIIRKIPVAALFGIFLYFGIVSISGTQLFSRLKMMFIPTKYHPNVGYLRRIRQMKRYAYTFIQIGAAGLLISIKVTNFAFLFPFILVLLVPFRKWCLPFIFTDRELTELDGDEQQDSIFDDEIDFYGQVHLPI
;
A
#
# COMPACT_ATOMS: atom_id res chain seq x y z
N THR A 1 -11.90 -22.05 13.66
CA THR A 1 -13.08 -21.18 13.82
C THR A 1 -12.70 -19.73 14.09
N ARG A 2 -11.93 -19.39 15.14
CA ARG A 2 -11.52 -17.99 15.40
C ARG A 2 -10.71 -17.35 14.25
N GLN A 3 -9.75 -18.09 13.71
CA GLN A 3 -8.91 -17.62 12.61
C GLN A 3 -9.72 -17.41 11.31
N THR A 4 -10.54 -18.38 10.93
CA THR A 4 -11.43 -18.26 9.76
C THR A 4 -12.39 -17.08 9.90
N LEU A 5 -12.94 -16.84 11.09
CA LEU A 5 -13.79 -15.67 11.34
C LEU A 5 -13.01 -14.35 11.22
N SER A 6 -11.75 -14.32 11.68
CA SER A 6 -10.86 -13.18 11.54
C SER A 6 -10.52 -12.89 10.08
N ASP A 7 -10.26 -13.92 9.27
CA ASP A 7 -9.87 -13.77 7.87
C ASP A 7 -11.02 -13.19 7.03
N PHE A 8 -12.28 -13.56 7.33
CA PHE A 8 -13.47 -12.99 6.69
C PHE A 8 -13.98 -11.70 7.34
N GLY A 9 -13.27 -11.15 8.33
CA GLY A 9 -13.75 -10.04 9.15
C GLY A 9 -14.18 -8.81 8.35
N MET A 10 -13.42 -8.42 7.32
CA MET A 10 -13.78 -7.28 6.45
C MET A 10 -15.08 -7.54 5.67
N THR A 11 -15.22 -8.73 5.09
CA THR A 11 -16.41 -9.11 4.31
C THR A 11 -17.65 -9.22 5.19
N ILE A 12 -17.51 -9.80 6.38
CA ILE A 12 -18.60 -9.90 7.36
C ILE A 12 -19.01 -8.51 7.84
N SER A 13 -18.05 -7.63 8.16
CA SER A 13 -18.34 -6.25 8.57
C SER A 13 -19.10 -5.48 7.49
N LEU A 14 -18.68 -5.59 6.22
CA LEU A 14 -19.40 -5.00 5.09
C LEU A 14 -20.82 -5.53 4.99
N LEU A 15 -21.01 -6.85 5.05
CA LEU A 15 -22.31 -7.48 4.95
C LEU A 15 -23.23 -7.06 6.10
N CYS A 16 -22.73 -7.01 7.33
CA CYS A 16 -23.47 -6.53 8.50
C CYS A 16 -23.91 -5.07 8.33
N MET A 17 -23.03 -4.18 7.85
CA MET A 17 -23.37 -2.77 7.62
C MET A 17 -24.39 -2.58 6.49
N VAL A 18 -24.29 -3.38 5.41
CA VAL A 18 -25.30 -3.38 4.34
C VAL A 18 -26.65 -3.87 4.84
N LEU A 19 -26.69 -4.94 5.64
CA LEU A 19 -27.93 -5.43 6.24
C LEU A 19 -28.54 -4.40 7.19
N PHE A 20 -27.72 -3.75 8.02
CA PHE A 20 -28.15 -2.70 8.93
C PHE A 20 -28.76 -1.51 8.18
N ASP A 21 -28.14 -1.05 7.09
CA ASP A 21 -28.69 0.00 6.22
C ASP A 21 -30.04 -0.38 5.62
N ILE A 22 -30.18 -1.63 5.17
CA ILE A 22 -31.45 -2.15 4.62
C ILE A 22 -32.55 -2.18 5.70
N LEU A 23 -32.22 -2.59 6.93
CA LEU A 23 -33.16 -2.63 8.06
C LEU A 23 -33.62 -1.22 8.45
N ILE A 24 -32.71 -0.26 8.55
CA ILE A 24 -33.06 1.14 8.82
C ILE A 24 -33.93 1.70 7.70
N THR A 25 -33.57 1.46 6.44
CA THR A 25 -34.36 1.95 5.29
C THR A 25 -35.78 1.41 5.31
N LYS A 26 -35.97 0.13 5.70
CA LYS A 26 -37.30 -0.47 5.85
C LYS A 26 -38.09 0.15 6.99
N ASN A 27 -37.45 0.39 8.14
CA ASN A 27 -38.11 0.94 9.33
C ASN A 27 -38.41 2.44 9.21
N ALA A 28 -37.61 3.18 8.45
CA ALA A 28 -37.75 4.63 8.24
C ALA A 28 -38.68 5.01 7.06
N GLY A 29 -39.59 4.10 6.65
CA GLY A 29 -40.58 4.38 5.60
C GLY A 29 -40.04 4.45 4.18
N GLY A 30 -38.87 3.85 3.90
CA GLY A 30 -38.33 3.73 2.55
C GLY A 30 -37.50 4.92 2.05
N HIS A 31 -37.34 5.98 2.84
CA HIS A 31 -36.43 7.07 2.51
C HIS A 31 -34.98 6.64 2.77
N SER A 32 -34.19 6.48 1.70
CA SER A 32 -32.75 6.22 1.85
C SER A 32 -32.03 7.50 2.27
N LEU A 33 -31.74 7.64 3.57
CA LEU A 33 -30.89 8.72 4.08
C LEU A 33 -29.41 8.56 3.71
N THR A 34 -29.02 7.38 3.23
CA THR A 34 -27.62 7.01 2.95
C THR A 34 -27.29 7.09 1.47
N GLN A 35 -26.13 7.70 1.15
CA GLN A 35 -25.57 7.71 -0.20
C GLN A 35 -25.08 6.30 -0.57
N LYS A 36 -25.56 5.77 -1.69
CA LYS A 36 -25.22 4.42 -2.19
C LYS A 36 -24.31 4.50 -3.42
N ILE A 37 -23.64 3.40 -3.75
CA ILE A 37 -22.75 3.34 -4.91
C ILE A 37 -23.55 3.51 -6.20
N THR A 38 -23.16 4.48 -7.03
CA THR A 38 -23.71 4.66 -8.38
C THR A 38 -22.87 3.89 -9.39
N VAL A 39 -23.44 2.80 -9.93
CA VAL A 39 -22.84 2.03 -11.02
C VAL A 39 -23.67 2.27 -12.30
N PRO A 40 -23.08 2.58 -13.47
CA PRO A 40 -23.83 2.72 -14.72
C PRO A 40 -24.43 1.37 -15.17
N ASN A 41 -25.58 1.40 -15.85
CA ASN A 41 -26.22 0.18 -16.38
C ASN A 41 -25.51 -0.39 -17.62
N SER A 42 -24.72 0.43 -18.31
CA SER A 42 -24.10 0.06 -19.58
C SER A 42 -22.76 0.80 -19.73
N ILE A 43 -21.84 0.22 -20.50
CA ILE A 43 -20.58 0.84 -20.86
C ILE A 43 -20.90 1.99 -21.83
N GLN A 44 -20.57 3.22 -21.45
CA GLN A 44 -20.74 4.40 -22.29
C GLN A 44 -19.37 5.03 -22.57
N PRO A 45 -19.11 5.54 -23.79
CA PRO A 45 -17.89 6.27 -24.08
C PRO A 45 -17.86 7.60 -23.32
N SER A 46 -16.65 8.07 -22.99
CA SER A 46 -16.44 9.37 -22.32
C SER A 46 -16.93 10.57 -23.13
N ASP A 47 -16.97 10.42 -24.46
CA ASP A 47 -17.48 11.43 -25.40
C ASP A 47 -18.72 10.85 -26.10
N ARG A 48 -19.88 11.48 -25.93
CA ARG A 48 -21.15 11.06 -26.53
C ARG A 48 -21.17 11.23 -28.05
N GLU A 49 -20.38 12.15 -28.60
CA GLU A 49 -20.26 12.37 -30.05
C GLU A 49 -19.37 11.32 -30.74
N ARG A 50 -18.62 10.53 -29.96
CA ARG A 50 -17.67 9.53 -30.47
C ARG A 50 -18.34 8.26 -30.98
N GLY A 51 -19.51 7.89 -30.44
CA GLY A 51 -20.10 6.56 -30.66
C GLY A 51 -19.21 5.41 -30.14
N ASN A 52 -19.59 4.16 -30.37
CA ASN A 52 -18.90 2.94 -29.88
C ASN A 52 -17.63 2.58 -30.67
N ILE A 53 -16.89 3.55 -31.23
CA ILE A 53 -15.73 3.27 -32.09
C ILE A 53 -14.45 3.23 -31.23
N TRP A 54 -13.99 2.02 -30.93
CA TRP A 54 -12.72 1.69 -30.29
C TRP A 54 -11.86 0.97 -31.34
N PRO A 55 -10.59 1.38 -31.62
CA PRO A 55 -9.66 2.30 -30.93
C PRO A 55 -9.75 3.78 -31.34
N ILE A 56 -9.02 4.68 -30.64
CA ILE A 56 -8.91 6.11 -30.98
C ILE A 56 -7.95 6.28 -32.17
N SER A 57 -8.46 6.71 -33.31
CA SER A 57 -7.60 7.09 -34.44
C SER A 57 -6.90 8.43 -34.15
N PRO A 58 -5.55 8.48 -34.12
CA PRO A 58 -4.79 9.70 -33.80
C PRO A 58 -4.97 10.84 -34.83
N LEU A 59 -5.49 10.52 -36.02
CA LEU A 59 -5.76 11.46 -37.11
C LEU A 59 -7.24 11.88 -37.23
N ARG A 60 -8.13 11.45 -36.32
CA ARG A 60 -9.58 11.72 -36.44
C ARG A 60 -9.91 13.21 -36.37
N LYS A 61 -9.19 13.96 -35.53
CA LYS A 61 -9.24 15.43 -35.50
C LYS A 61 -7.95 15.95 -36.13
N ARG A 62 -8.04 16.85 -37.12
CA ARG A 62 -6.87 17.58 -37.63
C ARG A 62 -6.33 18.49 -36.53
N LEU A 63 -5.43 17.96 -35.71
CA LEU A 63 -4.66 18.75 -34.75
C LEU A 63 -3.45 19.36 -35.48
N PRO A 64 -3.04 20.59 -35.14
CA PRO A 64 -1.81 21.16 -35.68
C PRO A 64 -0.61 20.30 -35.27
N PHE A 65 0.36 20.14 -36.18
CA PHE A 65 1.50 19.22 -36.01
C PHE A 65 2.28 19.44 -34.69
N TRP A 66 2.37 20.69 -34.23
CA TRP A 66 3.05 21.05 -32.98
C TRP A 66 2.44 20.39 -31.73
N VAL A 67 1.14 20.07 -31.73
CA VAL A 67 0.47 19.44 -30.58
C VAL A 67 1.01 18.02 -30.33
N TYR A 68 1.38 17.29 -31.38
CA TYR A 68 1.97 15.96 -31.22
C TYR A 68 3.33 16.06 -30.51
N PHE A 69 4.16 17.03 -30.89
CA PHE A 69 5.43 17.27 -30.21
C PHE A 69 5.25 17.79 -28.78
N ALA A 70 4.34 18.75 -28.58
CA ALA A 70 4.02 19.30 -27.27
C ALA A 70 3.48 18.23 -26.30
N SER A 71 2.74 17.22 -26.79
CA SER A 71 2.22 16.11 -25.99
C SER A 71 3.30 15.20 -25.40
N SER A 72 4.53 15.22 -25.96
CA SER A 72 5.65 14.45 -25.42
C SER A 72 6.06 14.96 -24.03
N PHE A 73 5.90 16.24 -23.73
CA PHE A 73 6.28 16.82 -22.45
C PHE A 73 5.44 16.28 -21.27
N PRO A 74 4.09 16.33 -21.28
CA PRO A 74 3.29 15.73 -20.23
C PRO A 74 3.42 14.20 -20.20
N ALA A 75 3.68 13.55 -21.35
CA ALA A 75 3.92 12.10 -21.39
C ALA A 75 5.18 11.70 -20.60
N ILE A 76 6.28 12.44 -20.76
CA ILE A 76 7.51 12.22 -19.98
C ILE A 76 7.24 12.44 -18.49
N LEU A 77 6.52 13.50 -18.12
CA LEU A 77 6.18 13.79 -16.73
C LEU A 77 5.38 12.64 -16.09
N ILE A 78 4.34 12.17 -16.77
CA ILE A 78 3.52 11.03 -16.32
C ILE A 78 4.35 9.74 -16.25
N SER A 79 5.22 9.50 -17.23
CA SER A 79 6.10 8.32 -17.22
C SER A 79 7.00 8.29 -15.99
N VAL A 80 7.56 9.43 -15.59
CA VAL A 80 8.40 9.53 -14.39
C VAL A 80 7.58 9.27 -13.13
N VAL A 81 6.37 9.85 -13.02
CA VAL A 81 5.46 9.63 -11.88
C VAL A 81 5.14 8.13 -11.75
N LEU A 82 4.71 7.50 -12.84
CA LEU A 82 4.29 6.08 -12.84
C LEU A 82 5.47 5.14 -12.57
N PHE A 83 6.66 5.46 -13.09
CA PHE A 83 7.88 4.73 -12.76
C PHE A 83 8.14 4.71 -11.25
N PHE A 84 8.07 5.88 -10.60
CA PHE A 84 8.28 5.96 -9.15
C PHE A 84 7.18 5.24 -8.37
N GLU A 85 5.92 5.33 -8.77
CA GLU A 85 4.85 4.64 -8.06
C GLU A 85 4.97 3.10 -8.16
N VAL A 86 5.38 2.56 -9.32
CA VAL A 86 5.66 1.13 -9.48
C VAL A 86 6.86 0.70 -8.64
N GLU A 87 7.96 1.44 -8.69
CA GLU A 87 9.19 1.08 -7.98
C GLU A 87 9.02 1.15 -6.46
N LEU A 88 8.40 2.22 -5.95
CA LEU A 88 8.12 2.37 -4.52
C LEU A 88 7.17 1.28 -4.01
N THR A 89 6.13 0.95 -4.79
CA THR A 89 5.22 -0.15 -4.44
C THR A 89 5.98 -1.47 -4.37
N SER A 90 6.87 -1.72 -5.33
CA SER A 90 7.64 -2.96 -5.43
C SER A 90 8.63 -3.10 -4.27
N ILE A 91 9.32 -2.02 -3.90
CA ILE A 91 10.20 -1.97 -2.72
C ILE A 91 9.39 -2.22 -1.44
N MET A 92 8.24 -1.57 -1.25
CA MET A 92 7.40 -1.78 -0.06
C MET A 92 6.93 -3.23 0.08
N ILE A 93 6.53 -3.87 -1.01
CA ILE A 93 6.15 -5.29 -1.02
C ILE A 93 7.37 -6.16 -0.73
N GLN A 94 8.53 -5.86 -1.35
CA GLN A 94 9.75 -6.61 -1.14
C GLN A 94 10.22 -6.54 0.32
N SER A 95 10.17 -5.37 0.97
CA SER A 95 10.50 -5.24 2.39
C SER A 95 9.64 -6.18 3.26
N LYS A 96 8.35 -6.35 2.93
CA LYS A 96 7.47 -7.32 3.61
C LYS A 96 7.82 -8.77 3.27
N LEU A 97 8.18 -9.07 2.03
CA LEU A 97 8.58 -10.41 1.59
C LEU A 97 9.93 -10.83 2.16
N LYS A 98 10.87 -9.89 2.32
CA LYS A 98 12.21 -10.10 2.90
C LYS A 98 12.13 -10.66 4.32
N CYS A 99 11.16 -10.21 5.12
CA CYS A 99 10.88 -10.78 6.45
C CYS A 99 10.56 -12.28 6.43
N VAL A 100 9.99 -12.81 5.34
CA VAL A 100 9.68 -14.24 5.18
C VAL A 100 10.87 -14.97 4.58
N HIS A 101 11.60 -14.30 3.69
CA HIS A 101 12.72 -14.86 2.98
C HIS A 101 13.90 -15.20 3.91
N THR A 102 14.09 -14.48 5.03
CA THR A 102 15.02 -14.89 6.09
C THR A 102 14.70 -16.25 6.70
N THR A 103 13.45 -16.75 6.57
CA THR A 103 13.02 -18.06 7.07
C THR A 103 12.99 -19.15 5.99
N LYS A 104 12.85 -18.82 4.70
CA LYS A 104 12.77 -19.79 3.58
C LYS A 104 13.31 -19.24 2.24
N ALA A 105 13.72 -20.15 1.35
CA ALA A 105 14.41 -19.93 0.06
C ALA A 105 13.99 -18.73 -0.81
N VAL A 106 14.98 -18.15 -1.50
CA VAL A 106 14.91 -16.90 -2.30
C VAL A 106 14.04 -17.14 -3.52
N LYS A 107 12.93 -16.41 -3.63
CA LYS A 107 12.23 -16.26 -4.92
C LYS A 107 12.78 -15.05 -5.65
N GLY A 108 12.98 -15.18 -6.96
CA GLY A 108 13.46 -14.10 -7.81
C GLY A 108 12.49 -12.92 -7.86
N THR A 109 13.02 -11.72 -8.05
CA THR A 109 12.26 -10.47 -8.23
C THR A 109 12.22 -10.07 -9.71
N GLY A 110 11.18 -9.34 -10.11
CA GLY A 110 10.87 -9.03 -11.51
C GLY A 110 10.74 -7.55 -11.85
N TYR A 111 11.53 -6.67 -11.22
CA TYR A 111 11.38 -5.20 -11.35
C TYR A 111 11.32 -4.70 -12.79
N HIS A 112 12.26 -5.13 -13.64
CA HIS A 112 12.29 -4.69 -15.05
C HIS A 112 11.08 -5.19 -15.84
N LEU A 113 10.61 -6.41 -15.54
CA LEU A 113 9.44 -6.98 -16.19
C LEU A 113 8.18 -6.22 -15.78
N ASP A 114 8.06 -5.84 -14.51
CA ASP A 114 6.90 -5.08 -13.99
C ASP A 114 6.80 -3.71 -14.66
N ILE A 115 7.93 -3.00 -14.84
CA ILE A 115 7.97 -1.71 -15.54
C ILE A 115 7.62 -1.87 -17.02
N LEU A 116 8.15 -2.92 -17.68
CA LEU A 116 7.85 -3.19 -19.08
C LEU A 116 6.36 -3.47 -19.30
N ILE A 117 5.77 -4.33 -18.46
CA ILE A 117 4.35 -4.68 -18.53
C ILE A 117 3.48 -3.44 -18.25
N ALA A 118 3.83 -2.65 -17.24
CA ALA A 118 3.12 -1.40 -16.94
C ALA A 118 3.14 -0.45 -18.15
N GLY A 119 4.32 -0.23 -18.76
CA GLY A 119 4.46 0.62 -19.94
C GLY A 119 3.64 0.14 -21.14
N VAL A 120 3.60 -1.17 -21.40
CA VAL A 120 2.79 -1.77 -22.46
C VAL A 120 1.30 -1.58 -22.18
N LEU A 121 0.85 -1.83 -20.95
CA LEU A 121 -0.56 -1.67 -20.57
C LEU A 121 -1.02 -0.20 -20.64
N ILE A 122 -0.18 0.75 -20.21
CA ILE A 122 -0.47 2.19 -20.33
C ILE A 122 -0.57 2.59 -21.80
N SER A 123 0.32 2.09 -22.66
CA SER A 123 0.29 2.34 -24.09
C SER A 123 -1.00 1.82 -24.73
N ILE A 124 -1.41 0.59 -24.37
CA ILE A 124 -2.69 0.01 -24.82
C ILE A 124 -3.87 0.84 -24.31
N SER A 125 -3.91 1.18 -23.02
CA SER A 125 -4.95 2.03 -22.45
C SER A 125 -5.06 3.39 -23.16
N GLY A 126 -3.92 4.01 -23.48
CA GLY A 126 -3.86 5.26 -24.25
C GLY A 126 -4.49 5.14 -25.65
N LEU A 127 -4.21 4.05 -26.39
CA LEU A 127 -4.80 3.79 -27.71
C LEU A 127 -6.33 3.62 -27.66
N PHE A 128 -6.84 3.03 -26.58
CA PHE A 128 -8.27 2.82 -26.38
C PHE A 128 -8.98 4.01 -25.73
N GLY A 129 -8.24 4.97 -25.17
CA GLY A 129 -8.79 6.10 -24.42
C GLY A 129 -9.21 5.73 -23.00
N LEU A 130 -8.66 4.65 -22.47
CA LEU A 130 -8.86 4.23 -21.09
C LEU A 130 -7.95 5.05 -20.17
N PRO A 131 -8.33 5.27 -18.90
CA PRO A 131 -7.44 5.86 -17.93
C PRO A 131 -6.18 4.99 -17.78
N TRP A 132 -5.04 5.65 -17.54
CA TRP A 132 -3.82 4.94 -17.19
C TRP A 132 -3.99 4.19 -15.85
N ILE A 133 -3.26 3.10 -15.72
CA ILE A 133 -3.29 2.24 -14.54
C ILE A 133 -1.98 2.46 -13.79
N CYS A 134 -2.05 2.48 -12.46
CA CYS A 134 -0.88 2.57 -11.61
C CYS A 134 -0.91 1.51 -10.49
N ALA A 135 0.27 1.14 -10.02
CA ALA A 135 0.47 0.36 -8.81
C ALA A 135 -0.09 1.11 -7.59
N ALA A 136 -0.79 0.40 -6.71
CA ALA A 136 -1.45 0.98 -5.55
C ALA A 136 -0.84 0.40 -4.26
N PRO A 137 0.07 1.11 -3.57
CA PRO A 137 0.83 0.58 -2.43
C PRO A 137 -0.06 -0.01 -1.33
N VAL A 138 -1.07 0.74 -0.88
CA VAL A 138 -1.97 0.33 0.22
C VAL A 138 -2.75 -0.93 -0.15
N ARG A 139 -3.25 -1.00 -1.40
CA ARG A 139 -4.00 -2.16 -1.90
C ARG A 139 -3.09 -3.39 -2.01
N SER A 140 -1.90 -3.22 -2.57
CA SER A 140 -0.95 -4.32 -2.74
C SER A 140 -0.48 -4.88 -1.40
N ILE A 141 -0.21 -4.02 -0.42
CA ILE A 141 0.17 -4.46 0.94
C ILE A 141 -1.00 -5.17 1.62
N ALA A 142 -2.22 -4.65 1.50
CA ALA A 142 -3.41 -5.31 2.06
C ALA A 142 -3.65 -6.69 1.43
N HIS A 143 -3.41 -6.82 0.12
CA HIS A 143 -3.51 -8.08 -0.61
C HIS A 143 -2.42 -9.08 -0.18
N VAL A 144 -1.18 -8.65 -0.02
CA VAL A 144 -0.11 -9.50 0.53
C VAL A 144 -0.44 -9.90 1.96
N ALA A 145 -0.95 -8.97 2.77
CA ALA A 145 -1.33 -9.23 4.16
C ALA A 145 -2.47 -10.25 4.31
N SER A 146 -3.39 -10.34 3.35
CA SER A 146 -4.45 -11.38 3.37
C SER A 146 -3.93 -12.76 2.95
N LEU A 147 -2.77 -12.83 2.28
CA LEU A 147 -2.08 -14.07 1.91
C LEU A 147 -1.02 -14.49 2.94
N SER A 148 -0.79 -13.65 3.94
CA SER A 148 0.17 -13.87 5.02
C SER A 148 -0.36 -14.84 6.07
N LYS A 149 0.43 -15.87 6.38
CA LYS A 149 0.16 -16.83 7.45
C LYS A 149 1.04 -16.53 8.66
N TYR A 150 0.40 -16.21 9.77
CA TYR A 150 1.06 -15.97 11.05
C TYR A 150 1.17 -17.25 11.90
N SER A 151 2.20 -17.33 12.74
CA SER A 151 2.47 -18.46 13.61
C SER A 151 1.50 -18.56 14.78
N LYS A 152 1.24 -19.81 15.18
CA LYS A 152 0.26 -20.20 16.19
C LYS A 152 0.89 -20.48 17.56
N THR A 153 2.19 -20.78 17.58
CA THR A 153 2.94 -21.14 18.79
C THR A 153 3.79 -19.94 19.18
N HIS A 154 3.19 -19.04 19.95
CA HIS A 154 3.87 -17.90 20.57
C HIS A 154 3.54 -17.88 22.05
N ALA A 155 4.50 -17.46 22.86
CA ALA A 155 4.24 -17.22 24.27
C ALA A 155 3.18 -16.11 24.39
N PRO A 156 2.26 -16.19 25.38
CA PRO A 156 1.29 -15.12 25.62
C PRO A 156 2.01 -13.78 25.86
N GLY A 157 1.77 -12.80 24.99
CA GLY A 157 2.42 -11.48 25.02
C GLY A 157 3.42 -11.22 23.88
N GLU A 158 3.83 -12.25 23.14
CA GLU A 158 4.70 -12.10 21.98
C GLU A 158 3.89 -11.79 20.70
N LYS A 159 4.44 -10.94 19.82
CA LYS A 159 3.78 -10.65 18.53
C LYS A 159 3.82 -11.88 17.64
N PRO A 160 2.72 -12.22 16.94
CA PRO A 160 2.70 -13.38 16.07
C PRO A 160 3.67 -13.19 14.90
N ARG A 161 4.57 -14.15 14.71
CA ARG A 161 5.59 -14.11 13.65
C ARG A 161 4.98 -14.51 12.31
N LEU A 162 5.42 -13.87 11.25
CA LEU A 162 5.00 -14.18 9.89
C LEU A 162 5.77 -15.43 9.41
N ILE A 163 5.08 -16.54 9.13
CA ILE A 163 5.73 -17.80 8.71
C ILE A 163 5.88 -17.87 7.19
N ASP A 164 4.81 -17.56 6.47
CA ASP A 164 4.70 -17.87 5.05
C ASP A 164 3.73 -16.89 4.38
N ILE A 165 4.03 -16.53 3.13
CA ILE A 165 3.14 -15.76 2.28
C ILE A 165 2.78 -16.63 1.09
N LYS A 166 1.47 -16.88 0.90
CA LYS A 166 0.99 -17.64 -0.24
C LYS A 166 1.07 -16.83 -1.52
N ASP A 167 2.16 -17.04 -2.26
CA ASP A 167 2.29 -16.49 -3.61
C ASP A 167 1.33 -17.20 -4.55
N GLN A 168 0.45 -16.42 -5.16
CA GLN A 168 -0.68 -16.91 -5.92
C GLN A 168 -0.90 -15.89 -7.06
N ARG A 169 -1.32 -16.38 -8.24
CA ARG A 169 -1.67 -15.52 -9.38
C ARG A 169 -3.19 -15.39 -9.58
N LEU A 170 -3.93 -16.41 -9.13
CA LEU A 170 -5.35 -16.57 -9.41
C LEU A 170 -6.25 -15.53 -8.74
N THR A 171 -5.96 -15.07 -7.52
CA THR A 171 -6.79 -14.06 -6.85
C THR A 171 -6.69 -12.72 -7.56
N ASN A 172 -5.51 -12.31 -8.06
CA ASN A 172 -5.38 -11.05 -8.78
C ASN A 172 -6.17 -11.10 -10.08
N ILE A 173 -6.03 -12.20 -10.83
CA ILE A 173 -6.84 -12.46 -12.03
C ILE A 173 -8.35 -12.46 -11.67
N GLY A 174 -8.72 -13.17 -10.60
CA GLY A 174 -10.11 -13.27 -10.14
C GLY A 174 -10.70 -11.92 -9.73
N VAL A 175 -9.95 -11.08 -9.02
CA VAL A 175 -10.38 -9.72 -8.64
C VAL A 175 -10.60 -8.86 -9.90
N HIS A 176 -9.69 -8.90 -10.88
CA HIS A 176 -9.85 -8.15 -12.12
C HIS A 176 -11.03 -8.64 -12.98
N ILE A 177 -11.26 -9.95 -13.05
CA ILE A 177 -12.45 -10.53 -13.71
C ILE A 177 -13.71 -10.05 -12.99
N LEU A 178 -13.73 -10.09 -11.65
CA LEU A 178 -14.88 -9.68 -10.86
C LEU A 178 -15.18 -8.18 -11.02
N ILE A 179 -14.15 -7.34 -11.10
CA ILE A 179 -14.27 -5.91 -11.44
C ILE A 179 -14.92 -5.74 -12.83
N GLY A 180 -14.49 -6.52 -13.83
CA GLY A 180 -15.12 -6.52 -15.16
C GLY A 180 -16.59 -6.95 -15.13
N CYS A 181 -16.93 -7.93 -14.30
CA CYS A 181 -18.30 -8.44 -14.14
C CYS A 181 -19.22 -7.54 -13.29
N THR A 182 -18.73 -6.43 -12.72
CA THR A 182 -19.52 -5.55 -11.85
C THR A 182 -20.77 -4.98 -12.52
N ILE A 183 -20.77 -4.84 -13.85
CA ILE A 183 -21.92 -4.34 -14.62
C ILE A 183 -23.11 -5.30 -14.49
N PHE A 184 -22.88 -6.62 -14.53
CA PHE A 184 -23.93 -7.63 -14.33
C PHE A 184 -24.43 -7.65 -12.88
N ALA A 185 -23.55 -7.36 -11.92
CA ALA A 185 -23.85 -7.27 -10.50
C ALA A 185 -24.30 -5.87 -10.04
N ALA A 186 -24.52 -4.92 -10.96
CA ALA A 186 -24.92 -3.55 -10.66
C ALA A 186 -26.12 -3.42 -9.67
N PRO A 187 -27.22 -4.20 -9.77
CA PRO A 187 -28.34 -4.07 -8.82
C PRO A 187 -27.97 -4.48 -7.39
N ILE A 188 -26.97 -5.36 -7.23
CA ILE A 188 -26.48 -5.78 -5.91
C ILE A 188 -25.53 -4.72 -5.36
N ILE A 189 -24.59 -4.23 -6.19
CA ILE A 189 -23.59 -3.25 -5.78
C ILE A 189 -24.24 -1.92 -5.35
N ARG A 190 -25.32 -1.50 -6.01
CA ARG A 190 -26.10 -0.30 -5.64
C ARG A 190 -26.74 -0.37 -4.25
N LYS A 191 -26.79 -1.55 -3.61
CA LYS A 191 -27.29 -1.66 -2.23
C LYS A 191 -26.23 -1.30 -1.18
N ILE A 192 -24.96 -1.19 -1.59
CA ILE A 192 -23.86 -0.92 -0.67
C ILE A 192 -23.82 0.57 -0.34
N PRO A 193 -23.89 0.96 0.95
CA PRO A 193 -23.77 2.36 1.35
C PRO A 193 -22.30 2.80 1.25
N VAL A 194 -22.08 4.00 0.72
CA VAL A 194 -20.74 4.59 0.57
C VAL A 194 -20.06 4.77 1.94
N ALA A 195 -20.84 5.02 3.00
CA ALA A 195 -20.34 5.10 4.37
C ALA A 195 -19.61 3.82 4.84
N ALA A 196 -20.10 2.64 4.46
CA ALA A 196 -19.44 1.37 4.81
C ALA A 196 -18.10 1.22 4.09
N LEU A 197 -18.00 1.70 2.84
CA LEU A 197 -16.74 1.72 2.09
C LEU A 197 -15.72 2.65 2.74
N PHE A 198 -16.13 3.83 3.23
CA PHE A 198 -15.23 4.71 3.98
C PHE A 198 -14.69 4.05 5.25
N GLY A 199 -15.51 3.26 5.94
CA GLY A 199 -15.04 2.44 7.08
C GLY A 199 -13.94 1.46 6.69
N ILE A 200 -14.10 0.76 5.56
CA ILE A 200 -13.09 -0.17 5.03
C ILE A 200 -11.82 0.59 4.58
N PHE A 201 -11.97 1.74 3.92
CA PHE A 201 -10.82 2.56 3.53
C PHE A 201 -10.06 3.10 4.76
N LEU A 202 -10.76 3.50 5.81
CA LEU A 202 -10.14 3.88 7.08
C LEU A 202 -9.39 2.71 7.72
N TYR A 203 -9.98 1.51 7.72
CA TYR A 203 -9.31 0.30 8.20
C TYR A 203 -8.01 0.03 7.43
N PHE A 204 -8.04 0.08 6.09
CA PHE A 204 -6.82 -0.06 5.29
C PHE A 204 -5.79 1.04 5.56
N GLY A 205 -6.24 2.27 5.81
CA GLY A 205 -5.36 3.37 6.24
C GLY A 205 -4.63 3.06 7.54
N ILE A 206 -5.37 2.63 8.58
CA ILE A 206 -4.81 2.30 9.89
C ILE A 206 -3.85 1.10 9.82
N VAL A 207 -4.24 0.03 9.12
CA VAL A 207 -3.40 -1.17 8.96
C VAL A 207 -2.12 -0.83 8.19
N SER A 208 -2.23 -0.04 7.13
CA SER A 208 -1.07 0.37 6.32
C SER A 208 -0.07 1.20 7.14
N ILE A 209 -0.54 2.13 7.98
CA ILE A 209 0.32 2.97 8.82
C ILE A 209 0.93 2.15 9.96
N SER A 210 0.15 1.25 10.57
CA SER A 210 0.61 0.40 11.68
C SER A 210 1.76 -0.53 11.30
N GLY A 211 1.91 -0.83 10.01
CA GLY A 211 2.98 -1.65 9.48
C GLY A 211 4.28 -0.91 9.13
N THR A 212 4.38 0.38 9.43
CA THR A 212 5.54 1.24 9.12
C THR A 212 6.42 1.52 10.35
N GLN A 213 7.74 1.54 10.15
CA GLN A 213 8.71 1.81 11.22
C GLN A 213 8.58 3.24 11.79
N LEU A 214 8.21 4.22 10.96
CA LEU A 214 7.93 5.59 11.43
C LEU A 214 6.83 5.58 12.50
N PHE A 215 5.74 4.86 12.26
CA PHE A 215 4.65 4.77 13.22
C PHE A 215 5.01 3.97 14.47
N SER A 216 5.76 2.87 14.33
CA SER A 216 6.34 2.13 15.47
C SER A 216 7.17 3.05 16.37
N ARG A 217 8.08 3.84 15.78
CA ARG A 217 8.93 4.81 16.52
C ARG A 217 8.11 5.93 17.16
N LEU A 218 7.12 6.45 16.45
CA LEU A 218 6.21 7.46 16.99
C LEU A 218 5.46 6.92 18.21
N LYS A 219 4.95 5.68 18.14
CA LYS A 219 4.29 5.03 19.28
C LYS A 219 5.24 4.86 20.46
N MET A 220 6.49 4.47 20.21
CA MET A 220 7.51 4.28 21.25
C MET A 220 7.88 5.57 21.99
N MET A 221 7.72 6.73 21.36
CA MET A 221 7.91 8.04 22.02
C MET A 221 6.91 8.27 23.16
N PHE A 222 5.71 7.68 23.07
CA PHE A 222 4.67 7.78 24.09
C PHE A 222 4.70 6.64 25.12
N ILE A 223 5.53 5.61 24.89
CA ILE A 223 5.68 4.48 25.81
C ILE A 223 6.84 4.78 26.78
N PRO A 224 6.65 4.64 28.11
CA PRO A 224 7.74 4.80 29.06
C PRO A 224 8.85 3.80 28.78
N THR A 225 10.11 4.19 29.02
CA THR A 225 11.31 3.38 28.74
C THR A 225 11.28 1.99 29.38
N LYS A 226 10.56 1.82 30.50
CA LYS A 226 10.38 0.53 31.19
C LYS A 226 9.64 -0.52 30.35
N TYR A 227 8.80 -0.10 29.40
CA TYR A 227 7.97 -0.99 28.57
C TYR A 227 8.46 -1.06 27.12
N HIS A 228 9.71 -0.66 26.87
CA HIS A 228 10.29 -0.75 25.53
C HIS A 228 10.52 -2.23 25.17
N PRO A 229 10.08 -2.67 23.99
CA PRO A 229 10.36 -4.03 23.53
C PRO A 229 11.86 -4.19 23.25
N ASN A 230 12.36 -5.43 23.32
CA ASN A 230 13.73 -5.77 22.96
C ASN A 230 13.91 -5.66 21.44
N VAL A 231 14.25 -4.48 20.95
CA VAL A 231 14.60 -4.23 19.54
C VAL A 231 15.97 -3.54 19.44
N GLY A 232 16.76 -3.92 18.45
CA GLY A 232 18.18 -3.54 18.31
C GLY A 232 18.44 -2.03 18.37
N TYR A 233 17.66 -1.24 17.62
CA TYR A 233 17.81 0.22 17.58
C TYR A 233 17.46 0.95 18.90
N LEU A 234 16.63 0.36 19.78
CA LEU A 234 16.33 0.94 21.09
C LEU A 234 17.49 0.78 22.07
N ARG A 235 18.28 -0.31 21.95
CA ARG A 235 19.44 -0.59 22.79
C ARG A 235 20.68 0.19 22.35
N ARG A 236 20.90 0.30 21.03
CA ARG A 236 22.17 0.80 20.47
C ARG A 236 22.23 2.33 20.27
N ILE A 237 21.10 3.03 20.25
CA ILE A 237 21.05 4.46 19.92
C ILE A 237 20.52 5.28 21.10
N ARG A 238 21.09 6.46 21.35
CA ARG A 238 20.62 7.37 22.40
C ARG A 238 19.22 7.95 22.10
N GLN A 239 18.36 8.02 23.11
CA GLN A 239 16.94 8.43 22.97
C GLN A 239 16.72 9.76 22.24
N MET A 240 17.52 10.79 22.55
CA MET A 240 17.36 12.12 21.94
C MET A 240 17.61 12.09 20.42
N LYS A 241 18.58 11.27 19.97
CA LYS A 241 18.87 11.08 18.56
C LYS A 241 17.72 10.37 17.84
N ARG A 242 17.10 9.38 18.48
CA ARG A 242 15.90 8.70 17.92
C ARG A 242 14.73 9.66 17.75
N TYR A 243 14.49 10.54 18.72
CA TYR A 243 13.44 11.55 18.62
C TYR A 243 13.75 12.56 17.53
N ALA A 244 14.99 13.08 17.45
CA ALA A 244 15.41 13.99 16.39
C ALA A 244 15.17 13.38 14.99
N TYR A 245 15.56 12.12 14.79
CA TYR A 245 15.34 11.42 13.53
C TYR A 245 13.84 11.28 13.20
N THR A 246 13.02 10.91 14.19
CA THR A 246 11.57 10.77 14.02
C THR A 246 10.90 12.10 13.68
N PHE A 247 11.31 13.21 14.32
CA PHE A 247 10.81 14.55 13.99
C PHE A 247 11.22 15.00 12.60
N ILE A 248 12.46 14.73 12.16
CA ILE A 248 12.91 15.01 10.79
C ILE A 248 12.04 14.25 9.78
N GLN A 249 11.76 12.96 10.03
CA GLN A 249 10.89 12.15 9.16
C GLN A 249 9.45 12.66 9.13
N ILE A 250 8.88 13.07 10.27
CA ILE A 250 7.53 13.67 10.33
C ILE A 250 7.51 14.99 9.55
N GLY A 251 8.55 15.82 9.67
CA GLY A 251 8.71 17.06 8.89
C GLY A 251 8.77 16.79 7.39
N ALA A 252 9.56 15.80 6.96
CA ALA A 252 9.64 15.37 5.57
C ALA A 252 8.29 14.84 5.04
N ALA A 253 7.57 14.04 5.83
CA ALA A 253 6.24 13.57 5.48
C ALA A 253 5.24 14.73 5.38
N GLY A 254 5.28 15.69 6.30
CA GLY A 254 4.46 16.91 6.29
C GLY A 254 4.74 17.80 5.07
N LEU A 255 5.99 17.91 4.64
CA LEU A 255 6.39 18.58 3.40
C LEU A 255 5.76 17.91 2.17
N LEU A 256 5.87 16.58 2.08
CA LEU A 256 5.27 15.82 0.98
C LEU A 256 3.73 15.93 0.95
N ILE A 257 3.08 15.90 2.11
CA ILE A 257 1.62 16.08 2.22
C ILE A 257 1.22 17.48 1.77
N SER A 258 1.94 18.51 2.23
CA SER A 258 1.69 19.91 1.85
C SER A 258 1.76 20.09 0.34
N ILE A 259 2.81 19.57 -0.32
CA ILE A 259 2.95 19.65 -1.78
C ILE A 259 1.81 18.92 -2.48
N LYS A 260 1.44 17.73 -2.00
CA LYS A 260 0.38 16.92 -2.60
C LYS A 260 -1.00 17.60 -2.59
N VAL A 261 -1.29 18.42 -1.58
CA VAL A 261 -2.55 19.17 -1.46
C VAL A 261 -2.55 20.44 -2.32
N THR A 262 -1.38 20.96 -2.69
CA THR A 262 -1.25 22.13 -3.56
C THR A 262 -1.37 21.77 -5.05
N ASN A 263 -1.55 22.79 -5.90
CA ASN A 263 -1.56 22.66 -7.37
C ASN A 263 -0.23 22.14 -7.96
N PHE A 264 0.83 22.09 -7.16
CA PHE A 264 2.15 21.55 -7.55
C PHE A 264 2.28 20.05 -7.27
N ALA A 265 1.17 19.31 -7.15
CA ALA A 265 1.17 17.87 -6.88
C ALA A 265 2.01 17.05 -7.88
N PHE A 266 2.19 17.53 -9.12
CA PHE A 266 3.06 16.88 -10.11
C PHE A 266 4.55 16.86 -9.71
N LEU A 267 4.97 17.71 -8.76
CA LEU A 267 6.34 17.75 -8.25
C LEU A 267 6.61 16.69 -7.17
N PHE A 268 5.56 16.07 -6.64
CA PHE A 268 5.62 15.04 -5.60
C PHE A 268 6.71 13.96 -5.84
N PRO A 269 6.79 13.27 -6.99
CA PRO A 269 7.81 12.25 -7.21
C PRO A 269 9.24 12.81 -7.18
N PHE A 270 9.46 14.04 -7.67
CA PHE A 270 10.78 14.66 -7.66
C PHE A 270 11.26 14.98 -6.25
N ILE A 271 10.37 15.51 -5.40
CA ILE A 271 10.70 15.78 -3.99
C ILE A 271 10.91 14.49 -3.22
N LEU A 272 10.14 13.44 -3.53
CA LEU A 272 10.36 12.12 -2.94
C LEU A 272 11.76 11.59 -3.26
N VAL A 273 12.19 11.69 -4.53
CA VAL A 273 13.55 11.31 -4.92
C VAL A 273 14.59 12.16 -4.20
N LEU A 274 14.36 13.45 -4.04
CA LEU A 274 15.27 14.37 -3.35
C LEU A 274 15.47 14.03 -1.86
N LEU A 275 14.53 13.31 -1.23
CA LEU A 275 14.70 12.81 0.13
C LEU A 275 15.82 11.76 0.23
N VAL A 276 16.13 11.03 -0.84
CA VAL A 276 17.21 10.03 -0.87
C VAL A 276 18.61 10.68 -0.74
N PRO A 277 19.01 11.65 -1.58
CA PRO A 277 20.26 12.36 -1.38
C PRO A 277 20.24 13.20 -0.10
N PHE A 278 19.09 13.73 0.33
CA PHE A 278 18.96 14.36 1.64
C PHE A 278 19.34 13.40 2.78
N ARG A 279 18.85 12.15 2.76
CA ARG A 279 19.28 11.10 3.71
C ARG A 279 20.77 10.77 3.57
N LYS A 280 21.32 10.75 2.36
CA LYS A 280 22.71 10.35 2.12
C LYS A 280 23.73 11.44 2.45
N TRP A 281 23.37 12.72 2.32
CA TRP A 281 24.30 13.85 2.47
C TRP A 281 23.99 14.73 3.66
N CYS A 282 22.71 15.00 3.96
CA CYS A 282 22.35 15.90 5.06
C CYS A 282 22.31 15.20 6.42
N LEU A 283 21.81 13.96 6.50
CA LEU A 283 21.68 13.23 7.76
C LEU A 283 23.03 12.81 8.39
N PRO A 284 24.09 12.47 7.63
CA PRO A 284 25.40 12.16 8.22
C PRO A 284 26.07 13.31 8.96
N PHE A 285 25.63 14.56 8.78
CA PHE A 285 26.11 15.68 9.58
C PHE A 285 25.62 15.62 11.04
N ILE A 286 24.50 14.95 11.30
CA ILE A 286 23.86 14.89 12.63
C ILE A 286 23.98 13.48 13.25
N PHE A 287 24.00 12.44 12.42
CA PHE A 287 23.99 11.04 12.83
C PHE A 287 25.20 10.30 12.27
N THR A 288 25.71 9.33 13.03
CA THR A 288 26.78 8.45 12.55
C THR A 288 26.22 7.38 11.61
N ASP A 289 27.00 6.90 10.65
CA ASP A 289 26.56 5.86 9.69
C ASP A 289 26.01 4.60 10.37
N ARG A 290 26.59 4.21 11.52
CA ARG A 290 26.08 3.10 12.33
C ARG A 290 24.68 3.39 12.88
N GLU A 291 24.45 4.61 13.37
CA GLU A 291 23.14 5.03 13.90
C GLU A 291 22.09 5.07 12.79
N LEU A 292 22.45 5.57 11.59
CA LEU A 292 21.55 5.59 10.44
C LEU A 292 21.22 4.19 9.93
N THR A 293 22.19 3.28 9.92
CA THR A 293 21.96 1.89 9.50
C THR A 293 21.01 1.16 10.46
N GLU A 294 21.14 1.40 11.76
CA GLU A 294 20.25 0.85 12.79
C GLU A 294 18.85 1.50 12.75
N LEU A 295 18.76 2.80 12.45
CA LEU A 295 17.47 3.51 12.29
C LEU A 295 16.75 3.13 11.00
N ASP A 296 17.47 2.72 9.95
CA ASP A 296 16.89 2.31 8.67
C ASP A 296 16.73 0.77 8.58
N GLY A 297 17.21 0.03 9.57
CA GLY A 297 17.10 -1.42 9.66
C GLY A 297 15.66 -1.90 9.85
N ASP A 298 15.34 -3.07 9.29
CA ASP A 298 14.01 -3.68 9.38
C ASP A 298 13.75 -4.24 10.79
N GLU A 299 12.74 -3.72 11.51
CA GLU A 299 12.38 -4.12 12.89
C GLU A 299 12.18 -5.65 13.07
N GLN A 300 11.76 -6.34 12.00
CA GLN A 300 11.50 -7.78 12.02
C GLN A 300 12.78 -8.61 11.88
N GLN A 301 13.82 -8.06 11.26
CA GLN A 301 15.10 -8.74 11.05
C GLN A 301 15.89 -8.85 12.36
N ASP A 302 15.86 -7.80 13.19
CA ASP A 302 16.51 -7.80 14.50
C ASP A 302 15.86 -8.76 15.49
N SER A 303 14.52 -8.85 15.52
CA SER A 303 13.83 -9.81 16.40
C SER A 303 14.10 -11.27 16.04
N ILE A 304 14.41 -11.57 14.77
CA ILE A 304 14.71 -12.94 14.34
C ILE A 304 16.17 -13.29 14.68
N PHE A 305 17.12 -12.38 14.43
CA PHE A 305 18.54 -12.59 14.72
C PHE A 305 18.85 -12.66 16.22
N ASP A 306 18.26 -11.78 17.03
CA ASP A 306 18.51 -11.80 18.49
C ASP A 306 17.91 -13.07 19.13
N ASP A 307 16.75 -13.56 18.66
CA ASP A 307 16.11 -14.77 19.19
C ASP A 307 16.76 -16.07 18.71
N GLU A 308 17.37 -16.10 17.51
CA GLU A 308 18.11 -17.26 17.00
C GLU A 308 19.40 -17.50 17.81
N ILE A 309 19.99 -16.43 18.35
CA ILE A 309 21.12 -16.50 19.28
C ILE A 309 20.65 -16.95 20.68
N ASP A 310 19.50 -16.45 21.16
CA ASP A 310 18.98 -16.77 22.49
C ASP A 310 18.42 -18.22 22.60
N PHE A 311 17.86 -18.79 21.52
CA PHE A 311 17.31 -20.14 21.55
C PHE A 311 18.38 -21.24 21.71
N TYR A 312 19.59 -21.05 21.20
CA TYR A 312 20.71 -22.00 21.37
C TYR A 312 21.59 -21.68 22.59
N GLY A 313 21.55 -20.46 23.14
CA GLY A 313 22.31 -20.06 24.33
C GLY A 313 21.65 -20.44 25.67
N GLN A 314 20.34 -20.73 25.68
CA GLN A 314 19.57 -20.94 26.93
C GLN A 314 19.19 -22.40 27.20
N VAL A 315 19.51 -23.35 26.31
CA VAL A 315 19.32 -24.77 26.60
C VAL A 315 20.49 -25.26 27.43
N HIS A 316 20.37 -25.19 28.75
CA HIS A 316 21.20 -26.01 29.63
C HIS A 316 20.98 -27.47 29.26
N LEU A 317 21.98 -28.10 28.62
CA LEU A 317 22.05 -29.56 28.51
C LEU A 317 22.08 -30.10 29.94
N PRO A 318 21.14 -30.98 30.35
CA PRO A 318 21.34 -31.75 31.56
C PRO A 318 22.58 -32.64 31.34
N ILE A 319 23.54 -32.53 32.26
CA ILE A 319 24.68 -33.46 32.37
C ILE A 319 24.15 -34.84 32.73
#